data_AF-A0A2N6PFJ2-F1
#
_entry.id   AF-A0A2N6PFJ2-F1
#
_cell.length_a   1.000
_cell.length_b   1.000
_cell.length_c   1.000
_cell.angle_alpha   90.00
_cell.angle_beta   90.00
_cell.angle_gamma   90.00
#
_symmetry.space_group_name_H-M   'P 1'
#
loop_
_entity.id
_entity.type
_entity.pdbx_description
1 polymer ?
#
loop_
_entity_poly.entity_id
_entity_poly.type
_entity_poly.pdbx_seq_one_letter_code
_entity_poly.pdbx_strand_id
1 'polypeptide(L)'
;MNRGVGRAAAMGAVVDLDGIALMPVLLLTGAPLIASAQPMMVGIYMALVPMLLGYLLFGYGLTRVTPSAATTLTLAEPAIAALLAVVLVGERLPAIGWAGLAGICASLLVLSLAPATHACAAEPSRSRELPIRQEA
;
A
#
# COMPACT_ATOMS: atom_id res chain seq x y z
N MET A 1 -5.53 -3.82 24.15
CA MET A 1 -4.45 -4.76 23.81
C MET A 1 -3.64 -4.15 22.65
N ASN A 2 -2.69 -3.26 22.95
CA ASN A 2 -1.88 -2.57 21.94
C ASN A 2 -0.41 -2.89 22.20
N ARG A 3 -0.01 -4.14 21.96
CA ARG A 3 1.41 -4.47 21.94
C ARG A 3 1.96 -3.87 20.66
N GLY A 4 3.06 -3.14 20.74
CA GLY A 4 3.74 -2.56 19.57
C GLY A 4 4.29 -3.67 18.67
N VAL A 5 3.41 -4.31 17.90
CA VAL A 5 3.80 -5.27 16.87
C VAL A 5 4.57 -4.46 15.83
N GLY A 6 5.84 -4.82 15.63
CA GLY A 6 6.65 -4.19 14.60
C GLY A 6 5.96 -4.32 13.24
N ARG A 7 6.01 -3.27 12.41
CA ARG A 7 5.34 -3.25 11.10
C ARG A 7 5.68 -4.45 10.23
N ALA A 8 6.93 -4.92 10.30
CA ALA A 8 7.37 -6.14 9.61
C ALA A 8 6.63 -7.40 10.09
N ALA A 9 6.38 -7.54 11.39
CA ALA A 9 5.65 -8.68 11.94
C ALA A 9 4.15 -8.62 11.59
N ALA A 10 3.55 -7.42 11.56
CA ALA A 10 2.17 -7.25 11.12
C ALA A 10 2.01 -7.58 9.62
N MET A 11 2.94 -7.11 8.79
CA MET A 11 2.95 -7.38 7.35
C MET A 11 3.20 -8.85 7.02
N GLY A 12 4.15 -9.49 7.70
CA GLY A 12 4.38 -10.92 7.58
C GLY A 12 3.14 -11.74 7.95
N ALA A 13 2.46 -11.39 9.04
CA ALA A 13 1.23 -12.08 9.44
C ALA A 13 0.10 -11.98 8.41
N VAL A 14 -0.06 -10.82 7.74
CA VAL A 14 -1.06 -10.67 6.67
C VAL A 14 -0.70 -11.54 5.46
N VAL A 15 0.57 -11.56 5.05
CA VAL A 15 1.05 -12.38 3.93
C VAL A 15 0.96 -13.87 4.24
N ASP A 16 1.35 -14.30 5.44
CA ASP A 16 1.26 -15.69 5.87
C ASP A 16 -0.19 -16.16 5.92
N LEU A 17 -1.10 -15.32 6.43
CA LEU A 17 -2.53 -15.62 6.48
C LEU A 17 -3.13 -15.71 5.07
N ASP A 18 -2.77 -14.80 4.17
CA ASP A 18 -3.18 -14.82 2.76
C ASP A 18 -2.67 -16.09 2.06
N GLY A 19 -1.40 -16.44 2.26
CA GLY A 19 -0.82 -17.68 1.74
C GLY A 19 -1.52 -18.93 2.24
N ILE A 20 -1.82 -19.01 3.54
CA ILE A 20 -2.60 -20.11 4.12
C ILE A 20 -4.01 -20.15 3.53
N ALA A 21 -4.66 -19.00 3.37
CA ALA A 21 -5.99 -18.90 2.77
C ALA A 21 -6.01 -19.33 1.29
N LEU A 22 -4.90 -19.15 0.56
CA LEU A 22 -4.74 -19.55 -0.84
C LEU A 22 -4.34 -21.03 -1.02
N MET A 23 -3.85 -21.73 0.01
CA MET A 23 -3.48 -23.15 -0.08
C MET A 23 -4.60 -24.07 -0.62
N PRO A 24 -5.87 -23.96 -0.23
CA PRO A 24 -6.95 -24.78 -0.79
C PRO A 24 -7.12 -24.57 -2.31
N VAL A 25 -7.00 -23.33 -2.77
CA VAL A 25 -7.09 -23.00 -4.19
C VAL A 25 -5.91 -23.63 -4.94
N LEU A 26 -4.69 -23.50 -4.39
CA LEU A 26 -3.50 -24.13 -4.97
C LEU A 26 -3.63 -25.65 -5.07
N LEU A 27 -4.20 -26.31 -4.05
CA LEU A 27 -4.42 -27.76 -4.07
C LEU A 27 -5.44 -28.18 -5.14
N LEU A 28 -6.47 -27.37 -5.37
CA LEU A 28 -7.53 -27.67 -6.35
C LEU A 28 -7.16 -27.30 -7.79
N THR A 29 -6.39 -26.22 -8.00
CA THR A 29 -6.13 -25.65 -9.34
C THR A 29 -4.65 -25.61 -9.73
N GLY A 30 -3.73 -26.00 -8.84
CA GLY A 30 -2.29 -25.84 -9.03
C GLY A 30 -1.59 -26.92 -9.85
N ALA A 31 -2.28 -27.99 -10.26
CA ALA A 31 -1.67 -29.08 -11.04
C ALA A 31 -0.93 -28.60 -12.31
N PRO A 32 -1.47 -27.66 -13.13
CA PRO A 32 -0.77 -27.12 -14.29
C PRO A 32 0.50 -26.32 -13.93
N LEU A 33 0.57 -25.79 -12.70
CA LEU A 33 1.64 -24.90 -12.24
C LEU A 33 2.95 -25.67 -12.02
N ILE A 34 2.86 -26.93 -11.59
CA ILE A 34 3.99 -27.84 -11.38
C ILE A 34 4.18 -28.85 -12.53
N ALA A 35 3.28 -28.85 -13.52
CA ALA A 35 3.33 -29.77 -14.65
C ALA A 35 4.54 -29.55 -15.57
N SER A 36 5.12 -28.34 -15.58
CA SER A 36 6.32 -28.03 -16.36
C SER A 36 7.18 -26.96 -15.69
N ALA A 37 8.47 -26.91 -16.05
CA ALA A 37 9.43 -26.01 -15.43
C ALA A 37 9.10 -24.53 -15.66
N GLN A 38 8.55 -24.17 -16.82
CA GLN A 38 8.22 -22.78 -17.16
C GLN A 38 7.16 -22.15 -16.24
N PRO A 39 5.92 -22.67 -16.10
CA PRO A 39 4.92 -22.11 -15.20
C PRO A 39 5.36 -22.15 -13.75
N MET A 40 6.14 -23.16 -13.34
CA MET A 40 6.73 -23.22 -12.02
C MET A 40 7.71 -22.05 -11.80
N MET A 41 8.60 -21.78 -12.75
CA MET A 41 9.54 -20.65 -12.69
C MET A 41 8.82 -19.30 -12.71
N VAL A 42 7.77 -19.15 -13.51
CA VAL A 42 6.94 -17.93 -13.53
C VAL A 42 6.23 -17.76 -12.19
N GLY A 43 5.68 -18.83 -11.61
CA GLY A 43 5.07 -18.82 -10.29
C GLY A 43 6.05 -18.43 -9.19
N ILE A 44 7.26 -18.99 -9.20
CA ILE A 44 8.34 -18.63 -8.27
C ILE A 44 8.74 -17.17 -8.45
N TYR A 45 8.90 -16.71 -9.69
CA TYR A 45 9.20 -15.30 -9.98
C TYR A 45 8.12 -14.38 -9.42
N MET A 46 6.84 -14.68 -9.64
CA MET A 46 5.71 -13.89 -9.13
C MET A 46 5.63 -13.92 -7.59
N ALA A 47 5.93 -15.06 -6.96
CA ALA A 47 5.95 -15.14 -5.50
C ALA A 47 7.11 -14.33 -4.89
N LEU A 48 8.30 -14.40 -5.46
CA LEU A 48 9.50 -13.78 -4.88
C LEU A 48 9.62 -12.30 -5.21
N VAL A 49 9.35 -11.90 -6.45
CA VAL A 49 9.67 -10.54 -6.91
C VAL A 49 8.53 -9.56 -6.62
N PRO A 50 7.34 -9.64 -7.26
CA PRO A 50 6.29 -8.68 -6.98
C PRO A 50 5.63 -8.88 -5.62
N MET A 51 5.43 -10.13 -5.16
CA MET A 51 4.81 -10.40 -3.86
C MET A 51 5.79 -10.18 -2.70
N LEU A 52 6.81 -11.01 -2.54
CA LEU A 52 7.67 -10.94 -1.35
C LEU A 52 8.51 -9.65 -1.34
N LEU A 53 9.34 -9.41 -2.37
CA LEU A 53 10.23 -8.25 -2.39
C LEU A 53 9.45 -6.94 -2.47
N GLY A 54 8.41 -6.88 -3.30
CA GLY A 54 7.52 -5.71 -3.40
C GLY A 54 6.91 -5.34 -2.04
N TYR A 55 6.35 -6.31 -1.31
CA TYR A 55 5.72 -6.05 -0.02
C TYR A 55 6.72 -5.69 1.08
N LEU A 56 7.93 -6.28 1.07
CA LEU A 56 9.01 -5.89 1.97
C LEU A 56 9.45 -4.44 1.74
N LEU A 57 9.64 -4.04 0.47
CA LEU A 57 9.97 -2.66 0.11
C LEU A 57 8.83 -1.70 0.45
N PHE A 58 7.58 -2.10 0.26
CA PHE A 58 6.41 -1.30 0.64
C PHE A 58 6.38 -1.07 2.16
N GLY A 59 6.51 -2.13 2.96
CA GLY A 59 6.60 -2.04 4.41
C GLY A 59 7.73 -1.17 4.91
N TYR A 60 8.90 -1.30 4.29
CA TYR A 60 10.02 -0.43 4.55
C TYR A 60 9.74 1.02 4.13
N GLY A 61 9.14 1.25 2.96
CA GLY A 61 8.72 2.56 2.48
C GLY A 61 7.79 3.28 3.46
N LEU A 62 6.81 2.57 4.03
CA LEU A 62 5.90 3.10 5.06
C LEU A 62 6.63 3.58 6.32
N THR A 63 7.85 3.11 6.60
CA THR A 63 8.67 3.62 7.72
C THR A 63 9.28 4.99 7.44
N ARG A 64 9.36 5.40 6.17
CA ARG A 64 10.01 6.64 5.73
C ARG A 64 9.08 7.68 5.12
N VAL A 65 7.84 7.33 4.81
CA VAL A 65 6.84 8.25 4.22
C VAL A 65 5.74 8.60 5.19
N THR A 66 5.11 9.77 5.00
CA THR A 66 3.91 10.16 5.76
C THR A 66 2.70 9.30 5.36
N PRO A 67 1.67 9.16 6.22
CA PRO A 67 0.48 8.39 5.88
C PRO A 67 -0.22 8.87 4.60
N SER A 68 -0.26 10.18 4.36
CA SER A 68 -0.83 10.75 3.12
C SER A 68 -0.04 10.31 1.89
N ALA A 69 1.30 10.39 1.93
CA ALA A 69 2.15 9.94 0.83
C ALA A 69 2.01 8.43 0.55
N ALA A 70 1.84 7.62 1.59
CA ALA A 70 1.55 6.19 1.43
C ALA A 70 0.22 5.95 0.70
N THR A 71 -0.84 6.66 1.07
CA THR A 71 -2.14 6.57 0.38
C THR A 71 -2.05 7.02 -1.08
N THR A 72 -1.34 8.12 -1.36
CA THR A 72 -1.09 8.56 -2.74
C THR A 72 -0.37 7.50 -3.54
N LEU A 73 0.65 6.85 -2.97
CA LEU A 73 1.42 5.80 -3.63
C LEU A 73 0.55 4.59 -3.97
N THR A 74 -0.28 4.14 -3.03
CA THR A 74 -1.22 3.02 -3.26
C THR A 74 -2.29 3.38 -4.29
N LEU A 75 -2.75 4.63 -4.36
CA LEU A 75 -3.69 5.09 -5.39
C LEU A 75 -3.04 5.26 -6.77
N ALA A 76 -1.73 5.55 -6.82
CA ALA A 76 -0.97 5.63 -8.05
C ALA A 76 -0.70 4.26 -8.69
N GLU A 77 -0.59 3.22 -7.86
CA GLU A 77 -0.33 1.85 -8.32
C GLU A 77 -1.35 1.36 -9.38
N PRO A 78 -2.69 1.46 -9.19
CA PRO A 78 -3.66 1.10 -10.22
C PRO A 78 -3.48 1.85 -11.55
N ALA A 79 -3.13 3.14 -11.50
CA ALA A 79 -2.91 3.93 -12.70
C ALA A 79 -1.67 3.43 -13.47
N ILE A 80 -0.57 3.18 -12.75
CA ILE A 80 0.66 2.63 -13.34
C ILE A 80 0.40 1.21 -13.86
N ALA A 81 -0.32 0.37 -13.11
CA ALA A 81 -0.66 -0.99 -13.53
C ALA A 81 -1.50 -0.99 -14.82
N ALA A 82 -2.50 -0.12 -14.94
CA ALA A 82 -3.29 0.02 -16.16
C ALA A 82 -2.44 0.48 -17.36
N LEU A 83 -1.52 1.43 -17.15
CA LEU A 83 -0.58 1.86 -18.19
C LEU A 83 0.36 0.72 -18.62
N LEU A 84 0.91 -0.03 -17.65
CA LEU A 84 1.74 -1.20 -17.93
C LEU A 84 0.95 -2.30 -18.66
N ALA A 85 -0.33 -2.50 -18.34
CA ALA A 85 -1.18 -3.44 -19.07
C ALA A 85 -1.33 -3.02 -20.55
N VAL A 86 -1.53 -1.73 -20.83
CA VAL A 86 -1.59 -1.23 -22.21
C VAL A 86 -0.25 -1.40 -22.93
N VAL A 87 0.86 -1.00 -22.29
CA VAL A 87 2.17 -0.91 -22.96
C VAL A 87 2.88 -2.26 -23.05
N LEU A 88 2.93 -3.03 -21.95
CA LEU A 88 3.65 -4.31 -21.89
C LEU A 88 2.77 -5.48 -22.32
N VAL A 89 1.51 -5.51 -21.88
CA VAL A 89 0.60 -6.64 -22.19
C VAL A 89 -0.14 -6.40 -23.52
N GLY A 90 -0.24 -5.16 -23.98
CA GLY A 90 -0.94 -4.79 -25.21
C GLY A 90 -2.47 -4.72 -25.05
N GLU A 91 -2.96 -4.60 -23.82
CA GLU A 91 -4.40 -4.50 -23.56
C GLU A 91 -4.98 -3.21 -24.13
N ARG A 92 -6.20 -3.30 -24.69
CA ARG A 92 -6.92 -2.13 -25.20
C ARG A 92 -7.97 -1.69 -24.19
N LEU A 93 -7.67 -0.60 -23.47
CA LEU A 93 -8.62 -0.03 -22.54
C LEU A 93 -9.83 0.53 -23.30
N PRO A 94 -11.07 0.14 -22.93
CA PRO A 94 -12.28 0.77 -23.45
C PRO A 94 -12.36 2.23 -22.96
N ALA A 95 -13.23 3.03 -23.58
CA ALA A 95 -13.39 4.44 -23.22
C ALA A 95 -13.64 4.66 -21.71
N ILE A 96 -14.42 3.77 -21.08
CA ILE A 96 -14.66 3.82 -19.64
C ILE A 96 -13.39 3.55 -18.80
N GLY A 97 -12.47 2.71 -19.29
CA GLY A 97 -11.19 2.45 -18.65
C GLY A 97 -10.28 3.67 -18.68
N TRP A 98 -10.25 4.39 -19.82
CA TRP A 98 -9.55 5.67 -19.93
C TRP A 98 -10.15 6.77 -19.03
N ALA A 99 -11.49 6.82 -18.93
CA ALA A 99 -12.16 7.74 -18.02
C ALA A 99 -11.82 7.45 -16.55
N GLY A 100 -11.78 6.17 -16.17
CA GLY A 100 -11.34 5.74 -14.83
C GLY A 100 -9.89 6.14 -14.54
N LEU A 101 -8.98 5.90 -15.49
CA LEU A 101 -7.58 6.31 -15.37
C LEU A 101 -7.44 7.83 -15.22
N ALA A 102 -8.17 8.61 -16.01
CA ALA A 102 -8.20 10.06 -15.88
C ALA A 102 -8.72 10.51 -14.51
N GLY A 103 -9.74 9.83 -13.98
CA GLY A 103 -10.27 10.07 -12.64
C GLY A 103 -9.25 9.82 -11.53
N ILE A 104 -8.46 8.74 -11.63
CA ILE A 104 -7.36 8.44 -10.69
C ILE A 104 -6.27 9.51 -10.80
N CYS A 105 -5.86 9.89 -12.01
CA CYS A 105 -4.87 10.96 -12.19
C CYS A 105 -5.35 12.30 -11.60
N ALA A 106 -6.64 12.64 -11.79
CA ALA A 106 -7.23 13.84 -11.22
C ALA A 106 -7.24 13.80 -9.68
N SER A 107 -7.62 12.67 -9.08
CA SER A 107 -7.62 12.54 -7.61
C SER A 107 -6.21 12.63 -7.02
N LEU A 108 -5.22 12.03 -7.68
CA LEU A 108 -3.80 12.12 -7.28
C LEU A 108 -3.26 13.55 -7.42
N LEU A 109 -3.64 14.28 -8.48
CA LEU A 109 -3.30 15.68 -8.63
C LEU A 109 -3.88 16.50 -7.47
N VAL A 110 -5.17 16.35 -7.17
CA VAL A 110 -5.80 17.04 -6.03
C VAL A 110 -5.09 16.71 -4.73
N LEU A 111 -4.77 15.43 -4.47
CA LEU A 111 -4.09 15.01 -3.25
C LEU A 111 -2.64 15.52 -3.15
N SER A 112 -1.97 15.70 -4.29
CA SER A 112 -0.59 16.21 -4.35
C SER A 112 -0.49 17.74 -4.25
N LEU A 113 -1.50 18.46 -4.75
CA LEU A 113 -1.57 19.92 -4.77
C LEU A 113 -2.29 20.50 -3.55
N ALA A 114 -3.15 19.73 -2.89
CA ALA A 114 -3.80 20.18 -1.66
C ALA A 114 -2.75 20.38 -0.56
N PRO A 115 -2.69 21.58 0.06
CA PRO A 115 -1.90 21.77 1.27
C PRO A 115 -2.33 20.69 2.26
N ALA A 116 -1.36 19.99 2.87
CA ALA A 116 -1.66 19.13 4.01
C ALA A 116 -2.51 19.98 4.95
N THR A 117 -3.79 19.62 5.08
CA THR A 117 -4.66 20.25 6.07
C THR A 117 -4.08 19.79 7.39
N HIS A 118 -3.07 20.53 7.87
CA HIS A 118 -2.75 20.58 9.27
C HIS A 118 -4.11 20.83 9.90
N ALA A 119 -4.64 19.83 10.60
CA ALA A 119 -5.71 20.02 11.54
C ALA A 119 -5.20 21.01 12.58
N CYS A 120 -5.28 22.29 12.23
CA CYS A 120 -5.14 23.43 13.10
C CYS A 120 -6.57 23.73 13.56
N ALA A 121 -7.06 22.89 14.46
CA ALA A 121 -8.24 23.07 15.31
C ALA A 121 -8.25 21.82 16.22
N ALA A 122 -8.09 21.89 17.54
CA ALA A 122 -8.36 22.90 18.55
C ALA A 122 -7.47 22.58 19.78
N GLU A 123 -7.03 23.48 20.66
CA GLU A 123 -7.30 24.89 20.90
C GLU A 123 -6.14 25.45 21.77
N PRO A 124 -5.96 26.78 21.83
CA PRO A 124 -5.00 27.48 22.66
C PRO A 124 -5.49 27.65 24.11
N SER A 125 -4.55 27.91 25.02
CA SER A 125 -4.73 28.38 26.41
C SER A 125 -5.08 27.35 27.50
N ARG A 126 -4.02 26.84 28.15
CA ARG A 126 -3.99 26.83 29.62
C ARG A 126 -2.74 27.56 30.09
N SER A 127 -2.77 28.87 29.88
CA SER A 127 -2.11 29.84 30.74
C SER A 127 -2.77 29.76 32.12
N ARG A 128 -2.26 28.91 33.03
CA ARG A 128 -2.45 29.10 34.47
C ARG A 128 -1.38 28.37 35.28
N GLU A 129 -0.10 28.64 35.01
CA GLU A 129 0.98 28.42 36.00
C GLU A 129 2.07 29.50 35.83
N LEU A 130 1.80 30.68 36.37
CA LEU A 130 2.79 31.67 36.82
C LEU A 130 2.14 32.40 38.02
N PRO A 131 2.91 32.89 39.01
CA PRO A 131 3.51 32.18 40.13
C PRO A 131 2.88 32.65 41.45
N ILE A 132 2.36 31.75 42.31
CA ILE A 132 2.03 32.14 43.68
C ILE A 132 3.28 31.98 44.55
N ARG A 133 3.92 33.13 44.74
CA ARG A 133 4.70 33.53 45.92
C ARG A 133 4.13 32.92 47.20
N GLN A 134 4.82 31.94 47.80
CA GLN A 134 4.76 31.53 49.22
C GLN A 134 5.93 30.55 49.46
N GLU A 135 6.83 30.57 50.45
CA GLU A 135 7.17 31.37 51.63
C GLU A 135 8.62 30.98 52.01
N ALA A 136 9.47 31.94 52.42
CA ALA A 136 10.56 31.81 53.42
C ALA A 136 11.28 33.16 53.55
#